data_AF-A0A916RE60-F1
#
_entry.id   AF-A0A916RE60-F1
#
_cell.length_a   1.000
_cell.length_b   1.000
_cell.length_c   1.000
_cell.angle_alpha   90.00
_cell.angle_beta   90.00
_cell.angle_gamma   90.00
#
_symmetry.space_group_name_H-M   'P 1'
#
loop_
_entity.id
_entity.type
_entity.pdbx_description
1 polymer ?
#
loop_
_entity_poly.entity_id
_entity_poly.type
_entity_poly.pdbx_seq_one_letter_code
_entity_poly.pdbx_strand_id
1 'polypeptide(L)' 'MNKIGDELNIRIGNHRRNLVLPQALAALTWGEKMEDDYFKIRFAEAVKV' A
#
# COMPACT_ATOMS: atom_id res chain seq x y z
N MET A 1 -1.99 8.43 2.66
CA MET A 1 -1.66 7.64 1.46
C MET A 1 -2.96 7.21 0.80
N ASN A 2 -2.95 6.88 -0.50
CA ASN A 2 -4.16 6.43 -1.19
C ASN A 2 -3.84 5.44 -2.31
N LYS A 3 -4.81 4.57 -2.62
CA LYS A 3 -4.78 3.64 -3.75
C LYS A 3 -5.89 4.01 -4.73
N ILE A 4 -5.55 4.17 -6.00
CA ILE A 4 -6.50 4.49 -7.08
C ILE A 4 -6.26 3.47 -8.20
N GLY A 5 -7.24 2.63 -8.50
CA GLY A 5 -7.05 1.53 -9.44
C GLY A 5 -5.92 0.60 -8.99
N ASP A 6 -4.90 0.47 -9.83
CA ASP A 6 -3.67 -0.26 -9.60
C ASP A 6 -2.51 0.62 -9.11
N GLU A 7 -2.70 1.92 -8.89
CA GLU A 7 -1.66 2.80 -8.37
C GLU A 7 -1.75 2.96 -6.85
N LEU A 8 -0.62 2.80 -6.16
CA LEU A 8 -0.45 3.10 -4.74
C LEU A 8 0.48 4.29 -4.57
N ASN A 9 -0.09 5.39 -4.04
CA ASN A 9 0.61 6.63 -3.77
C ASN A 9 1.03 6.70 -2.30
N ILE A 10 2.34 6.63 -2.07
CA ILE A 10 2.96 6.66 -0.74
C ILE A 10 3.57 8.03 -0.49
N ARG A 11 3.25 8.62 0.66
CA ARG A 11 3.86 9.86 1.14
C ARG A 11 4.21 9.71 2.62
N ILE A 12 5.50 9.88 2.94
CA ILE A 12 6.04 9.82 4.30
C ILE A 12 6.96 11.03 4.48
N GLY A 13 6.53 12.00 5.29
CA GLY A 13 7.17 13.31 5.32
C GLY A 13 7.27 13.93 3.92
N ASN A 14 8.48 14.31 3.51
CA ASN A 14 8.76 14.87 2.18
C ASN A 14 9.02 13.82 1.08
N HIS A 15 9.01 12.53 1.42
CA HIS A 15 9.22 11.47 0.44
C HIS A 15 7.90 11.13 -0.24
N ARG A 16 7.89 11.11 -1.58
CA ARG A 16 6.73 10.70 -2.39
C ARG A 16 7.15 9.61 -3.38
N ARG A 17 6.49 8.47 -3.32
CA ARG A 17 6.69 7.35 -4.25
C ARG A 17 5.34 6.91 -4.80
N ASN A 18 5.25 6.76 -6.12
CA ASN A 18 4.14 6.08 -6.77
C ASN A 18 4.57 4.65 -7.10
N LEU A 19 3.76 3.65 -6.74
CA LEU A 19 3.95 2.27 -7.11
C LEU A 19 2.79 1.84 -8.00
N VAL A 20 3.09 1.41 -9.23
CA VAL A 20 2.13 0.68 -10.07
C VAL A 20 2.10 -0.76 -9.57
N LEU A 21 0.94 -1.24 -9.15
CA LEU A 21 0.75 -2.56 -8.57
C LEU A 21 0.52 -3.59 -9.68
N PRO A 22 1.11 -4.78 -9.57
CA PRO A 22 0.66 -5.94 -10.33
C PRO A 22 -0.82 -6.23 -10.06
N GLN A 23 -1.51 -6.79 -11.06
CA GLN A 23 -2.94 -7.11 -10.99
C GLN A 23 -3.33 -7.92 -9.73
N ALA A 24 -2.48 -8.87 -9.33
CA ALA A 24 -2.69 -9.70 -8.14
C ALA A 24 -2.78 -8.90 -6.83
N LEU A 25 -2.16 -7.72 -6.76
CA LEU A 25 -2.17 -6.85 -5.59
C LEU A 25 -3.20 -5.72 -5.71
N ALA A 26 -3.55 -5.32 -6.94
CA ALA A 26 -4.52 -4.26 -7.19
C ALA A 26 -5.92 -4.61 -6.67
N ALA A 27 -6.29 -5.89 -6.59
CA ALA A 27 -7.58 -6.31 -6.04
C ALA A 27 -7.61 -6.39 -4.51
N LEU A 28 -6.45 -6.33 -3.85
CA LEU A 28 -6.34 -6.53 -2.40
C LEU A 28 -6.47 -5.23 -1.62
N THR A 29 -6.95 -5.35 -0.39
CA THR A 29 -6.86 -4.28 0.60
C THR A 29 -5.40 -4.17 1.05
N TRP A 30 -4.95 -2.95 1.29
CA TRP A 30 -3.60 -2.68 1.76
C TRP A 30 -3.64 -2.04 3.14
N GLY A 31 -2.57 -2.23 3.90
CA GLY A 31 -2.32 -1.53 5.14
C GLY A 31 -0.83 -1.34 5.34
N GLU A 32 -0.48 -0.36 6.15
CA GLU A 32 0.90 0.01 6.44
C GLU A 32 1.28 -0.18 7.90
N LYS A 33 2.57 -0.40 8.14
CA LYS A 33 3.16 -0.35 9.48
C LYS A 33 4.63 0.05 9.40
N MET A 34 5.07 0.87 10.35
CA MET A 34 6.50 1.03 10.65
C MET A 34 6.96 -0.12 11.53
N GLU A 35 7.99 -0.84 11.09
CA GLU A 35 8.62 -1.90 11.86
C GLU A 35 10.13 -1.76 11.72
N ASP A 36 10.79 -1.55 12.85
CA ASP A 36 12.18 -1.08 12.93
C ASP A 36 12.36 0.16 12.04
N ASP A 37 13.31 0.12 11.10
CA ASP A 37 13.60 1.21 10.16
C ASP A 37 12.87 1.06 8.81
N TYR A 38 11.92 0.12 8.71
CA TYR A 38 11.21 -0.15 7.46
C TYR A 38 9.76 0.32 7.51
N PHE A 39 9.36 1.03 6.46
CA PHE A 39 7.95 1.23 6.15
C PHE A 39 7.45 0.03 5.35
N LYS A 40 6.70 -0.86 6.02
CA LYS A 40 6.16 -2.07 5.40
C LYS A 40 4.72 -1.85 4.97
N ILE A 41 4.42 -2.30 3.76
CA ILE A 41 3.07 -2.31 3.19
C ILE A 41 2.66 -3.77 3.04
N ARG A 42 1.51 -4.13 3.60
CA ARG A 42 0.93 -5.46 3.51
C ARG A 42 -0.32 -5.41 2.65
N PHE A 43 -0.47 -6.41 1.78
CA PHE A 43 -1.68 -6.65 1.02
C PHE A 43 -2.39 -7.89 1.58
N ALA A 44 -3.69 -7.78 1.80
CA ALA A 44 -4.51 -8.86 2.34
C ALA A 44 -5.92 -8.78 1.77
N GLU A 45 -6.62 -9.92 1.78
CA GLU A 45 -8.05 -9.93 1.48
C GLU A 45 -8.80 -9.08 2.51
N ALA A 46 -9.82 -8.36 2.07
CA ALA A 46 -10.67 -7.59 2.97
C ALA A 46 -11.29 -8.56 3.99
N VAL A 47 -11.14 -8.25 5.28
CA VAL A 47 -11.78 -9.04 6.35
C VAL A 47 -13.28 -8.97 6.09
N LYS A 48 -13.89 -10.11 5.73
CA LYS A 48 -15.33 -10.27 5.77
C LYS A 48 -15.72 -10.29 7.24
N VAL A 49 -16.30 -9.18 7.72
CA VAL A 49 -16.97 -9.10 9.02
C VAL A 49 -18.34 -9.75 8.90
#